data_AF-A0AA47FK22-F1
#
_entry.id   AF-A0AA47FK22-F1
#
_cell.length_a   1.000
_cell.length_b   1.000
_cell.length_c   1.000
_cell.angle_alpha   90.00
_cell.angle_beta   90.00
_cell.angle_gamma   90.00
#
_symmetry.space_group_name_H-M   'P 1'
#
loop_
_entity.id
_entity.type
_entity.pdbx_description
1 polymer ?
#
loop_
_entity_poly.entity_id
_entity_poly.type
_entity_poly.pdbx_seq_one_letter_code
_entity_poly.pdbx_strand_id
1 'polypeptide(L)'
;MYTPVQNLLYKRKLSIFKGADIKFLCGTNALYTNMLRPLPAWNINYINCRMAAGTVCLGVGAGVNSRGVNLYTRALYRKVLARDVVHSARDERSKRLLESLGFRAWNTGCPTLWGLTPDHCEAIVRTKGDEVVFTLTSYHPDPRKDRAMIDVLRRHYFRLHFWPQSINDLDYLQSLGAADDVEIVPPNLAGFRAVLDRGADYVGNRLHGGIFALQRRRRAIIVAIDYRAREMGKDYSLPLVERDSIETDLADLVESSWATRIHGLDFNLIETWKAQFGVGE
;
A
#
# COMPACT_ATOMS: atom_id res chain seq x y z
N MET A 1 16.94 3.24 12.39
CA MET A 1 18.36 3.20 11.99
C MET A 1 19.26 3.04 13.21
N TYR A 2 20.49 2.55 13.01
CA TYR A 2 21.42 2.15 14.07
C TYR A 2 21.82 3.28 15.02
N THR A 3 22.03 2.96 16.30
CA THR A 3 22.49 3.88 17.34
C THR A 3 23.97 4.29 17.14
N PRO A 4 24.47 5.32 17.84
CA PRO A 4 25.90 5.65 17.81
C PRO A 4 26.81 4.50 18.24
N VAL A 5 26.42 3.75 19.27
CA VAL A 5 27.14 2.56 19.76
C VAL A 5 27.17 1.47 18.68
N GLN A 6 26.04 1.20 18.04
CA GLN A 6 25.99 0.23 16.93
C GLN A 6 26.84 0.69 15.73
N ASN A 7 26.88 2.02 15.45
CA ASN A 7 27.75 2.59 14.42
C ASN A 7 29.24 2.37 14.70
N LEU A 8 29.63 2.42 15.96
CA LEU A 8 31.00 2.17 16.39
C LEU A 8 31.36 0.68 16.28
N LEU A 9 30.52 -0.19 16.84
CA LEU A 9 30.77 -1.64 16.91
C LEU A 9 30.71 -2.33 15.54
N TYR A 10 29.83 -1.88 14.64
CA TYR A 10 29.60 -2.52 13.35
C TYR A 10 30.09 -1.70 12.16
N LYS A 11 31.14 -0.90 12.34
CA LYS A 11 31.66 0.05 11.34
C LYS A 11 31.83 -0.55 9.93
N ARG A 12 32.42 -1.75 9.83
CA ARG A 12 32.63 -2.44 8.54
C ARG A 12 31.32 -2.82 7.86
N LYS A 13 30.39 -3.45 8.60
CA LYS A 13 29.06 -3.82 8.08
C LYS A 13 28.25 -2.60 7.64
N LEU A 14 28.35 -1.50 8.39
CA LEU A 14 27.62 -0.26 8.11
C LEU A 14 28.27 0.60 7.03
N SER A 15 29.54 0.38 6.72
CA SER A 15 30.23 1.09 5.64
C SER A 15 29.62 0.78 4.27
N ILE A 16 29.12 -0.45 4.05
CA ILE A 16 28.43 -0.87 2.83
C ILE A 16 27.20 0.00 2.60
N PHE A 17 26.34 0.17 3.62
CA PHE A 17 25.16 1.04 3.50
C PHE A 17 25.51 2.52 3.38
N LYS A 18 26.62 2.97 3.97
CA LYS A 18 27.05 4.37 3.88
C LYS A 18 27.61 4.70 2.50
N GLY A 19 28.36 3.78 1.91
CA GLY A 19 29.03 3.91 0.61
C GLY A 19 28.20 3.41 -0.57
N ALA A 20 26.94 3.00 -0.36
CA ALA A 20 26.05 2.67 -1.46
C ALA A 20 25.86 3.89 -2.39
N ASP A 21 26.01 3.68 -3.69
CA ASP A 21 25.91 4.72 -4.71
C ASP A 21 24.50 5.33 -4.74
N ILE A 22 23.48 4.47 -4.60
CA ILE A 22 22.06 4.86 -4.58
C ILE A 22 21.36 4.15 -3.42
N LYS A 23 20.47 4.88 -2.74
CA LYS A 23 19.67 4.37 -1.62
C LYS A 23 18.20 4.62 -1.89
N PHE A 24 17.45 3.58 -2.21
CA PHE A 24 16.01 3.71 -2.42
C PHE A 24 15.23 3.52 -1.12
N LEU A 25 14.39 4.50 -0.80
CA LEU A 25 13.30 4.35 0.14
C LEU A 25 12.07 3.91 -0.64
N CYS A 26 11.68 2.65 -0.45
CA CYS A 26 10.59 2.05 -1.21
C CYS A 26 9.29 2.03 -0.42
N GLY A 27 8.20 2.45 -1.06
CA GLY A 27 6.83 2.14 -0.65
C GLY A 27 6.36 2.72 0.68
N THR A 28 5.18 2.22 1.11
CA THR A 28 4.44 2.54 2.35
C THR A 28 4.22 4.04 2.63
N ASN A 29 3.62 4.37 3.78
CA ASN A 29 3.66 5.73 4.33
C ASN A 29 4.99 5.93 5.06
N ALA A 30 6.08 6.18 4.32
CA ALA A 30 7.37 6.41 4.94
C ALA A 30 7.58 7.88 5.32
N LEU A 31 6.89 8.80 4.63
CA LEU A 31 6.95 10.24 4.90
C LEU A 31 5.76 10.66 5.77
N TYR A 32 6.01 11.61 6.67
CA TYR A 32 4.99 12.28 7.47
C TYR A 32 5.24 13.78 7.58
N THR A 33 4.20 14.56 7.88
CA THR A 33 4.31 16.00 8.17
C THR A 33 5.05 16.29 9.48
N ASN A 34 5.04 15.34 10.43
CA ASN A 34 5.87 15.37 11.62
C ASN A 34 6.55 14.01 11.86
N MET A 35 7.88 13.99 11.67
CA MET A 35 8.73 12.82 11.93
C MET A 35 9.14 12.67 13.41
N LEU A 36 8.91 13.68 14.26
CA LEU A 36 8.96 13.52 15.73
C LEU A 36 7.69 12.82 16.19
N ARG A 37 7.67 11.51 16.00
CA ARG A 37 6.56 10.65 16.40
C ARG A 37 7.07 9.31 16.93
N PRO A 38 6.30 8.63 17.79
CA PRO A 38 6.63 7.28 18.22
C PRO A 38 6.67 6.33 17.03
N LEU A 39 7.69 5.46 17.00
CA LEU A 39 7.83 4.35 16.06
C LEU A 39 7.51 4.71 14.58
N PRO A 40 8.22 5.68 13.97
CA PRO A 40 8.02 5.97 12.56
C PRO A 40 8.46 4.78 11.70
N ALA A 41 7.71 4.45 10.65
CA ALA A 41 8.06 3.38 9.71
C ALA A 41 9.47 3.59 9.13
N TRP A 42 9.77 4.82 8.72
CA TRP A 42 11.14 5.26 8.43
C TRP A 42 11.76 5.86 9.70
N ASN A 43 12.30 4.99 10.56
CA ASN A 43 12.80 5.40 11.87
C ASN A 43 14.17 6.12 11.78
N ILE A 44 14.10 7.41 11.45
CA ILE A 44 15.24 8.32 11.29
C ILE A 44 15.08 9.61 12.12
N ASN A 45 16.19 10.12 12.63
CA ASN A 45 16.27 11.37 13.39
C ASN A 45 17.66 12.01 13.23
N TYR A 46 17.90 13.19 13.79
CA TYR A 46 19.18 13.90 13.60
C TYR A 46 20.42 13.13 14.07
N ILE A 47 20.26 12.23 15.05
CA ILE A 47 21.35 11.43 15.61
C ILE A 47 21.76 10.31 14.64
N ASN A 48 20.81 9.69 13.93
CA ASN A 48 21.08 8.53 13.08
C ASN A 48 20.90 8.77 11.56
N CYS A 49 20.38 9.93 11.14
CA CYS A 49 19.98 10.23 9.75
C CYS A 49 21.11 10.16 8.72
N ARG A 50 22.39 10.27 9.14
CA ARG A 50 23.55 10.29 8.22
C ARG A 50 23.59 9.07 7.30
N MET A 51 23.14 7.91 7.77
CA MET A 51 23.09 6.70 6.94
C MET A 51 22.09 6.80 5.79
N ALA A 52 20.99 7.54 6.00
CA ALA A 52 19.97 7.79 5.00
C ALA A 52 20.26 9.02 4.12
N ALA A 53 21.43 9.67 4.26
CA ALA A 53 21.81 10.75 3.36
C ALA A 53 21.93 10.24 1.91
N GLY A 54 21.36 10.99 0.97
CA GLY A 54 21.27 10.62 -0.45
C GLY A 54 20.13 9.67 -0.78
N THR A 55 19.11 9.56 0.08
CA THR A 55 17.97 8.67 -0.16
C THR A 55 17.08 9.20 -1.28
N VAL A 56 16.72 8.32 -2.22
CA VAL A 56 15.77 8.57 -3.30
C VAL A 56 14.46 7.87 -2.96
N CYS A 57 13.32 8.53 -3.20
CA CYS A 57 12.01 7.90 -2.97
C CYS A 57 11.61 7.08 -4.19
N LEU A 58 11.08 5.88 -3.95
CA LEU A 58 10.47 4.99 -4.94
C LEU A 58 9.06 4.60 -4.48
N GLY A 59 8.04 5.19 -5.11
CA GLY A 59 6.63 4.94 -4.82
C GLY A 59 6.28 5.22 -3.37
N VAL A 60 6.84 6.28 -2.78
CA VAL A 60 6.66 6.56 -1.36
C VAL A 60 5.36 7.31 -1.13
N GLY A 61 4.64 6.93 -0.08
CA GLY A 61 3.46 7.61 0.44
C GLY A 61 3.77 8.55 1.59
N ALA A 62 2.95 9.58 1.72
CA ALA A 62 3.02 10.56 2.79
C ALA A 62 1.75 10.57 3.65
N GLY A 63 1.93 10.47 4.97
CA GLY A 63 0.87 10.68 5.94
C GLY A 63 0.85 12.09 6.53
N VAL A 64 -0.29 12.45 7.10
CA VAL A 64 -0.47 13.73 7.81
C VAL A 64 -0.77 13.43 9.28
N ASN A 65 0.01 14.04 10.16
CA ASN A 65 -0.12 13.96 11.62
C ASN A 65 0.15 15.32 12.29
N SER A 66 0.15 16.40 11.51
CA SER A 66 0.29 17.79 11.95
C SER A 66 -0.33 18.72 10.91
N ARG A 67 -0.62 19.98 11.28
CA ARG A 67 -1.21 20.99 10.37
C ARG A 67 -0.38 21.24 9.10
N GLY A 68 0.91 21.01 9.16
CA GLY A 68 1.85 21.12 8.04
C GLY A 68 3.19 20.50 8.41
N VAL A 69 4.14 20.55 7.47
CA VAL A 69 5.48 20.02 7.73
C VAL A 69 6.23 20.92 8.70
N ASN A 70 6.54 20.42 9.90
CA ASN A 70 7.22 21.21 10.92
C ASN A 70 8.70 21.46 10.57
N LEU A 71 9.33 22.44 11.25
CA LEU A 71 10.71 22.85 10.98
C LEU A 71 11.70 21.69 11.15
N TYR A 72 11.53 20.88 12.19
CA TYR A 72 12.34 19.68 12.43
C TYR A 72 12.32 18.75 11.22
N THR A 73 11.12 18.40 10.75
CA THR A 73 10.90 17.44 9.68
C THR A 73 11.38 17.98 8.35
N ARG A 74 11.14 19.26 8.09
CA ARG A 74 11.65 19.97 6.90
C ARG A 74 13.17 19.90 6.84
N ALA A 75 13.84 20.24 7.92
CA ALA A 75 15.30 20.23 7.96
C ALA A 75 15.87 18.79 7.97
N LEU A 76 15.16 17.82 8.56
CA LEU A 76 15.51 16.39 8.50
C LEU A 76 15.48 15.88 7.05
N TYR A 77 14.36 16.08 6.33
CA TYR A 77 14.24 15.68 4.92
C TYR A 77 15.28 16.35 4.04
N ARG A 78 15.54 17.65 4.22
CA ARG A 78 16.63 18.37 3.54
C ARG A 78 18.02 17.77 3.74
N LYS A 79 18.25 17.06 4.85
CA LYS A 79 19.52 16.39 5.17
C LYS A 79 19.60 14.98 4.60
N VAL A 80 18.46 14.30 4.42
CA VAL A 80 18.44 12.87 4.04
C VAL A 80 18.10 12.63 2.57
N LEU A 81 17.13 13.36 2.01
CA LEU A 81 16.68 13.13 0.64
C LEU A 81 17.68 13.70 -0.37
N ALA A 82 17.88 12.98 -1.46
CA ALA A 82 18.69 13.41 -2.59
C ALA A 82 18.13 14.70 -3.21
N ARG A 83 18.99 15.53 -3.82
CA ARG A 83 18.60 16.83 -4.42
C ARG A 83 18.69 16.82 -5.94
N ASP A 84 19.64 16.05 -6.47
CA ASP A 84 20.00 16.10 -7.88
C ASP A 84 19.21 15.09 -8.74
N VAL A 85 18.17 14.47 -8.15
CA VAL A 85 17.25 13.54 -8.82
C VAL A 85 15.80 13.95 -8.62
N VAL A 86 14.91 13.35 -9.41
CA VAL A 86 13.46 13.41 -9.23
C VAL A 86 13.02 12.23 -8.38
N HIS A 87 12.26 12.49 -7.33
CA HIS A 87 11.70 11.49 -6.43
C HIS A 87 10.43 10.85 -7.02
N SER A 88 10.23 9.56 -6.78
CA SER A 88 9.00 8.87 -7.13
C SER A 88 8.05 8.81 -5.91
N ALA A 89 6.87 9.40 -6.08
CA ALA A 89 5.76 9.35 -5.15
C ALA A 89 4.69 8.38 -5.64
N ARG A 90 3.92 7.80 -4.71
CA ARG A 90 2.85 6.86 -5.08
C ARG A 90 1.51 7.49 -5.41
N ASP A 91 1.27 8.71 -4.95
CA ASP A 91 0.01 9.45 -5.10
C ASP A 91 0.30 10.97 -5.18
N GLU A 92 -0.62 11.75 -5.76
CA GLU A 92 -0.46 13.20 -5.99
C GLU A 92 -0.26 13.95 -4.69
N ARG A 93 -0.89 13.51 -3.60
CA ARG A 93 -0.69 14.11 -2.28
C ARG A 93 0.74 13.97 -1.80
N SER A 94 1.34 12.80 -2.00
CA SER A 94 2.73 12.51 -1.61
C SER A 94 3.72 13.29 -2.45
N LYS A 95 3.45 13.42 -3.76
CA LYS A 95 4.20 14.31 -4.67
C LYS A 95 4.17 15.76 -4.19
N ARG A 96 2.98 16.31 -3.93
CA ARG A 96 2.83 17.70 -3.45
C ARG A 96 3.56 17.96 -2.14
N LEU A 97 3.59 16.98 -1.23
CA LEU A 97 4.37 17.10 0.00
C LEU A 97 5.88 17.24 -0.29
N LEU A 98 6.44 16.43 -1.19
CA LEU A 98 7.85 16.54 -1.59
C LEU A 98 8.15 17.87 -2.28
N GLU A 99 7.28 18.31 -3.18
CA GLU A 99 7.40 19.61 -3.87
C GLU A 99 7.36 20.78 -2.89
N SER A 100 6.45 20.75 -1.89
CA SER A 100 6.37 21.77 -0.82
C SER A 100 7.63 21.90 0.05
N LEU A 101 8.52 20.90 -0.03
CA LEU A 101 9.80 20.86 0.66
C LEU A 101 10.98 21.29 -0.23
N GLY A 102 10.70 21.57 -1.51
CA GLY A 102 11.69 22.00 -2.51
C GLY A 102 12.38 20.84 -3.25
N PHE A 103 11.79 19.64 -3.25
CA PHE A 103 12.30 18.51 -4.04
C PHE A 103 11.54 18.38 -5.36
N ARG A 104 12.20 17.88 -6.39
CA ARG A 104 11.53 17.45 -7.61
C ARG A 104 10.88 16.09 -7.36
N ALA A 105 9.61 15.94 -7.72
CA ALA A 105 8.91 14.67 -7.56
C ALA A 105 7.93 14.42 -8.71
N TRP A 106 7.77 13.15 -9.05
CA TRP A 106 6.76 12.66 -9.98
C TRP A 106 5.85 11.66 -9.29
N ASN A 107 4.58 11.65 -9.68
CA ASN A 107 3.65 10.63 -9.26
C ASN A 107 3.77 9.44 -10.23
N THR A 108 4.58 8.46 -9.85
CA THR A 108 4.80 7.27 -10.68
C THR A 108 3.92 6.11 -10.23
N GLY A 109 3.01 6.31 -9.27
CA GLY A 109 2.29 5.23 -8.62
C GLY A 109 3.15 4.36 -7.70
N CYS A 110 2.46 3.49 -6.95
CA CYS A 110 3.12 2.43 -6.20
C CYS A 110 3.71 1.42 -7.21
N PRO A 111 4.95 0.91 -7.01
CA PRO A 111 5.54 -0.10 -7.87
C PRO A 111 4.68 -1.36 -8.07
N THR A 112 3.76 -1.65 -7.12
CA THR A 112 2.81 -2.75 -7.27
C THR A 112 1.76 -2.51 -8.37
N LEU A 113 1.60 -1.29 -8.86
CA LEU A 113 0.71 -0.97 -9.99
C LEU A 113 1.42 -1.09 -11.35
N TRP A 114 2.75 -1.10 -11.40
CA TRP A 114 3.51 -1.02 -12.66
C TRP A 114 3.33 -2.23 -13.58
N GLY A 115 2.84 -3.36 -13.05
CA GLY A 115 2.47 -4.53 -13.86
C GLY A 115 1.02 -4.53 -14.36
N LEU A 116 0.19 -3.58 -13.93
CA LEU A 116 -1.22 -3.48 -14.30
C LEU A 116 -1.36 -2.64 -15.60
N THR A 117 -0.77 -3.15 -16.68
CA THR A 117 -0.89 -2.54 -18.01
C THR A 117 -2.34 -2.62 -18.53
N PRO A 118 -2.72 -1.82 -19.56
CA PRO A 118 -4.04 -1.94 -20.17
C PRO A 118 -4.38 -3.38 -20.59
N ASP A 119 -3.45 -4.08 -21.24
CA ASP A 119 -3.63 -5.48 -21.66
C ASP A 119 -3.82 -6.43 -20.46
N HIS A 120 -3.05 -6.24 -19.38
CA HIS A 120 -3.20 -7.02 -18.16
C HIS A 120 -4.57 -6.77 -17.51
N CYS A 121 -4.99 -5.52 -17.43
CA CYS A 121 -6.27 -5.08 -16.89
C CYS A 121 -7.47 -5.61 -17.69
N GLU A 122 -7.35 -5.69 -19.02
CA GLU A 122 -8.38 -6.25 -19.89
C GLU A 122 -8.58 -7.76 -19.67
N ALA A 123 -7.51 -8.47 -19.31
CA ALA A 123 -7.54 -9.89 -18.99
C ALA A 123 -8.12 -10.21 -17.59
N ILE A 124 -8.50 -9.20 -16.79
CA ILE A 124 -9.12 -9.38 -15.48
C ILE A 124 -10.60 -9.75 -15.66
N VAL A 125 -11.04 -10.77 -14.94
CA VAL A 125 -12.44 -11.24 -14.97
C VAL A 125 -13.40 -10.11 -14.56
N ARG A 126 -14.49 -9.95 -15.32
CA ARG A 126 -15.46 -8.85 -15.16
C ARG A 126 -16.61 -9.19 -14.24
N THR A 127 -17.03 -10.45 -14.26
CA THR A 127 -18.15 -10.98 -13.49
C THR A 127 -17.69 -11.60 -12.18
N LYS A 128 -18.60 -11.66 -11.20
CA LYS A 128 -18.36 -12.27 -9.89
C LYS A 128 -18.02 -13.76 -10.01
N GLY A 129 -17.06 -14.23 -9.20
CA GLY A 129 -16.78 -15.65 -9.00
C GLY A 129 -17.70 -16.33 -7.97
N ASP A 130 -17.46 -17.61 -7.71
CA ASP A 130 -18.17 -18.38 -6.67
C ASP A 130 -17.53 -18.26 -5.29
N GLU A 131 -16.21 -18.03 -5.25
CA GLU A 131 -15.44 -17.93 -4.01
C GLU A 131 -14.90 -16.52 -3.81
N VAL A 132 -14.74 -16.11 -2.54
CA VAL A 132 -14.12 -14.83 -2.19
C VAL A 132 -13.07 -15.02 -1.10
N VAL A 133 -11.93 -14.36 -1.28
CA VAL A 133 -10.96 -14.14 -0.20
C VAL A 133 -11.10 -12.74 0.34
N PHE A 134 -11.29 -12.64 1.66
CA PHE A 134 -11.45 -11.38 2.35
C PHE A 134 -10.39 -11.17 3.43
N THR A 135 -10.21 -9.90 3.78
CA THR A 135 -9.23 -9.48 4.78
C THR A 135 -9.84 -8.44 5.72
N LEU A 136 -9.49 -8.54 7.00
CA LEU A 136 -9.83 -7.58 8.04
C LEU A 136 -8.56 -6.88 8.55
N THR A 137 -8.74 -5.93 9.45
CA THR A 137 -7.62 -5.28 10.13
C THR A 137 -7.92 -5.03 11.60
N SER A 138 -7.22 -5.74 12.47
CA SER A 138 -7.42 -5.67 13.92
C SER A 138 -7.00 -4.32 14.53
N TYR A 139 -6.11 -3.56 13.87
CA TYR A 139 -5.58 -2.30 14.40
C TYR A 139 -6.46 -1.07 14.07
N HIS A 140 -7.51 -1.25 13.27
CA HIS A 140 -8.49 -0.20 12.98
C HIS A 140 -9.91 -0.84 12.86
N PRO A 141 -10.36 -1.52 13.92
CA PRO A 141 -11.56 -2.36 13.86
C PRO A 141 -12.81 -1.49 13.76
N ASP A 142 -13.84 -2.03 13.11
CA ASP A 142 -15.21 -1.53 13.20
C ASP A 142 -16.16 -2.73 13.20
N PRO A 143 -16.44 -3.32 14.38
CA PRO A 143 -17.16 -4.58 14.47
C PRO A 143 -18.48 -4.60 13.72
N ARG A 144 -19.21 -3.47 13.69
CA ARG A 144 -20.48 -3.37 12.98
C ARG A 144 -20.28 -3.46 11.47
N LYS A 145 -19.39 -2.63 10.93
CA LYS A 145 -19.15 -2.56 9.47
C LYS A 145 -18.41 -3.78 8.95
N ASP A 146 -17.45 -4.29 9.72
CA ASP A 146 -16.70 -5.49 9.37
C ASP A 146 -17.61 -6.74 9.41
N ARG A 147 -18.54 -6.83 10.37
CA ARG A 147 -19.59 -7.87 10.36
C ARG A 147 -20.52 -7.73 9.16
N ALA A 148 -21.00 -6.53 8.87
CA ALA A 148 -21.88 -6.28 7.73
C ALA A 148 -21.22 -6.68 6.40
N MET A 149 -19.92 -6.44 6.24
CA MET A 149 -19.16 -6.91 5.07
C MET A 149 -19.22 -8.43 4.96
N ILE A 150 -18.91 -9.16 6.04
CA ILE A 150 -18.92 -10.63 6.04
C ILE A 150 -20.31 -11.17 5.74
N ASP A 151 -21.35 -10.56 6.29
CA ASP A 151 -22.74 -10.97 6.05
C ASP A 151 -23.14 -10.76 4.57
N VAL A 152 -22.71 -9.67 3.93
CA VAL A 152 -22.86 -9.50 2.47
C VAL A 152 -22.10 -10.60 1.73
N LEU A 153 -20.82 -10.83 2.04
CA LEU A 153 -20.03 -11.85 1.35
C LEU A 153 -20.66 -13.24 1.47
N ARG A 154 -21.18 -13.59 2.66
CA ARG A 154 -21.84 -14.88 2.93
C ARG A 154 -23.12 -15.07 2.12
N ARG A 155 -23.86 -14.00 1.83
CA ARG A 155 -25.08 -14.07 0.99
C ARG A 155 -24.77 -14.22 -0.50
N HIS A 156 -23.62 -13.73 -0.95
CA HIS A 156 -23.32 -13.57 -2.37
C HIS A 156 -22.22 -14.51 -2.91
N TYR A 157 -21.44 -15.15 -2.04
CA TYR A 157 -20.42 -16.13 -2.42
C TYR A 157 -20.70 -17.49 -1.80
N PHE A 158 -20.39 -18.55 -2.54
CA PHE A 158 -20.55 -19.93 -2.09
C PHE A 158 -19.52 -20.32 -1.04
N ARG A 159 -18.28 -19.83 -1.17
CA ARG A 159 -17.19 -20.12 -0.22
C ARG A 159 -16.41 -18.87 0.15
N LEU A 160 -16.17 -18.72 1.44
CA LEU A 160 -15.43 -17.60 2.02
C LEU A 160 -14.06 -18.08 2.52
N HIS A 161 -13.02 -17.32 2.18
CA HIS A 161 -11.65 -17.53 2.60
C HIS A 161 -11.17 -16.31 3.38
N PHE A 162 -10.71 -16.47 4.60
CA PHE A 162 -10.15 -15.36 5.36
C PHE A 162 -8.63 -15.40 5.33
N TRP A 163 -8.02 -14.31 4.85
CA TRP A 163 -6.56 -14.17 4.86
C TRP A 163 -6.11 -13.17 5.95
N PRO A 164 -5.67 -13.65 7.12
CA PRO A 164 -5.11 -12.78 8.16
C PRO A 164 -3.75 -12.23 7.73
N GLN A 165 -3.53 -10.92 7.90
CA GLN A 165 -2.27 -10.24 7.58
C GLN A 165 -1.54 -9.72 8.81
N SER A 166 -2.20 -9.68 9.96
CA SER A 166 -1.65 -9.24 11.24
C SER A 166 -1.98 -10.24 12.34
N ILE A 167 -1.15 -10.23 13.38
CA ILE A 167 -1.16 -11.25 14.45
C ILE A 167 -2.55 -11.43 15.08
N ASN A 168 -3.31 -10.33 15.22
CA ASN A 168 -4.62 -10.35 15.88
C ASN A 168 -5.81 -10.37 14.89
N ASP A 169 -5.57 -10.53 13.58
CA ASP A 169 -6.66 -10.50 12.60
C ASP A 169 -7.57 -11.74 12.74
N LEU A 170 -7.01 -12.90 13.11
CA LEU A 170 -7.78 -14.14 13.34
C LEU A 170 -8.64 -14.03 14.61
N ASP A 171 -8.05 -13.60 15.72
CA ASP A 171 -8.77 -13.34 16.97
C ASP A 171 -9.88 -12.30 16.75
N TYR A 172 -9.62 -11.29 15.91
CA TYR A 172 -10.63 -10.30 15.56
C TYR A 172 -11.81 -10.94 14.82
N LEU A 173 -11.58 -11.76 13.78
CA LEU A 173 -12.64 -12.49 13.09
C LEU A 173 -13.47 -13.35 14.06
N GLN A 174 -12.81 -14.05 14.99
CA GLN A 174 -13.46 -14.85 16.01
C GLN A 174 -14.32 -14.00 16.95
N SER A 175 -13.81 -12.82 17.38
CA SER A 175 -14.56 -11.89 18.23
C SER A 175 -15.83 -11.32 17.57
N LEU A 176 -15.88 -11.32 16.23
CA LEU A 176 -17.09 -10.94 15.50
C LEU A 176 -18.14 -12.06 15.49
N GLY A 177 -17.81 -13.28 15.92
CA GLY A 177 -18.68 -14.45 15.82
C GLY A 177 -18.97 -14.84 14.37
N ALA A 178 -18.03 -14.56 13.46
CA ALA A 178 -18.22 -14.65 12.00
C ALA A 178 -17.25 -15.65 11.34
N ALA A 179 -16.58 -16.48 12.13
CA ALA A 179 -15.59 -17.45 11.67
C ALA A 179 -16.21 -18.76 11.13
N ASP A 180 -17.48 -19.03 11.46
CA ASP A 180 -18.18 -20.23 11.01
C ASP A 180 -18.27 -20.27 9.47
N ASP A 181 -17.98 -21.43 8.88
CA ASP A 181 -17.96 -21.66 7.42
C ASP A 181 -16.97 -20.78 6.64
N VAL A 182 -15.89 -20.33 7.29
CA VAL A 182 -14.80 -19.57 6.67
C VAL A 182 -13.51 -20.38 6.67
N GLU A 183 -12.94 -20.62 5.48
CA GLU A 183 -11.62 -21.25 5.34
C GLU A 183 -10.52 -20.26 5.76
N ILE A 184 -9.72 -20.62 6.76
CA ILE A 184 -8.59 -19.77 7.19
C ILE A 184 -7.39 -20.03 6.29
N VAL A 185 -7.01 -19.01 5.51
CA VAL A 185 -5.87 -19.06 4.60
C VAL A 185 -4.58 -18.89 5.40
N PRO A 186 -3.51 -19.66 5.10
CA PRO A 186 -2.21 -19.45 5.72
C PRO A 186 -1.76 -17.98 5.62
N PRO A 187 -1.24 -17.36 6.70
CA PRO A 187 -0.88 -15.93 6.76
C PRO A 187 0.42 -15.61 6.01
N ASN A 188 0.53 -16.07 4.76
CA ASN A 188 1.66 -15.84 3.89
C ASN A 188 1.17 -15.65 2.44
N LEU A 189 2.04 -15.08 1.59
CA LEU A 189 1.69 -14.81 0.20
C LEU A 189 1.41 -16.08 -0.59
N ALA A 190 2.03 -17.23 -0.27
CA ALA A 190 1.79 -18.48 -0.99
C ALA A 190 0.35 -19.00 -0.77
N GLY A 191 -0.16 -18.93 0.46
CA GLY A 191 -1.54 -19.26 0.78
C GLY A 191 -2.52 -18.34 0.05
N PHE A 192 -2.33 -17.02 0.17
CA PHE A 192 -3.19 -16.05 -0.53
C PHE A 192 -3.16 -16.24 -2.06
N ARG A 193 -1.96 -16.47 -2.61
CA ARG A 193 -1.73 -16.77 -4.01
C ARG A 193 -2.52 -18.00 -4.47
N ALA A 194 -2.50 -19.08 -3.69
CA ALA A 194 -3.19 -20.32 -4.03
C ALA A 194 -4.71 -20.10 -4.11
N VAL A 195 -5.30 -19.36 -3.17
CA VAL A 195 -6.74 -19.07 -3.18
C VAL A 195 -7.14 -18.23 -4.40
N LEU A 196 -6.36 -17.19 -4.70
CA LEU A 196 -6.59 -16.38 -5.90
C LEU A 196 -6.41 -17.20 -7.18
N ASP A 197 -5.44 -18.12 -7.24
CA ASP A 197 -5.25 -19.00 -8.40
C ASP A 197 -6.46 -19.89 -8.68
N ARG A 198 -7.17 -20.33 -7.64
CA ARG A 198 -8.41 -21.12 -7.78
C ARG A 198 -9.57 -20.35 -8.42
N GLY A 199 -9.49 -19.02 -8.48
CA GLY A 199 -10.58 -18.21 -9.05
C GLY A 199 -11.28 -17.29 -8.07
N ALA A 200 -10.85 -17.26 -6.80
CA ALA A 200 -11.51 -16.42 -5.81
C ALA A 200 -11.37 -14.92 -6.15
N ASP A 201 -12.48 -14.20 -5.98
CA ASP A 201 -12.51 -12.74 -5.96
C ASP A 201 -11.85 -12.23 -4.67
N TYR A 202 -11.45 -10.96 -4.64
CA TYR A 202 -10.98 -10.30 -3.43
C TYR A 202 -11.96 -9.24 -2.95
N VAL A 203 -12.33 -9.25 -1.67
CA VAL A 203 -13.04 -8.14 -1.01
C VAL A 203 -12.44 -7.86 0.36
N GLY A 204 -11.88 -6.67 0.61
CA GLY A 204 -11.36 -6.42 1.96
C GLY A 204 -10.64 -5.10 2.17
N ASN A 205 -10.28 -4.83 3.42
CA ASN A 205 -9.74 -3.55 3.87
C ASN A 205 -8.21 -3.40 3.77
N ARG A 206 -7.54 -4.34 3.09
CA ARG A 206 -6.10 -4.33 2.86
C ARG A 206 -5.80 -3.93 1.41
N LEU A 207 -5.55 -2.65 1.19
CA LEU A 207 -5.28 -2.06 -0.13
C LEU A 207 -4.36 -2.90 -1.04
N HIS A 208 -3.21 -3.35 -0.52
CA HIS A 208 -2.26 -4.14 -1.32
C HIS A 208 -2.69 -5.60 -1.51
N GLY A 209 -3.59 -6.12 -0.68
CA GLY A 209 -4.26 -7.40 -0.93
C GLY A 209 -5.12 -7.33 -2.19
N GLY A 210 -5.87 -6.24 -2.37
CA GLY A 210 -6.64 -6.00 -3.58
C GLY A 210 -5.76 -5.77 -4.81
N ILE A 211 -4.72 -4.95 -4.71
CA ILE A 211 -3.77 -4.77 -5.82
C ILE A 211 -3.12 -6.10 -6.21
N PHE A 212 -2.74 -6.93 -5.24
CA PHE A 212 -2.19 -8.25 -5.51
C PHE A 212 -3.22 -9.15 -6.22
N ALA A 213 -4.49 -9.14 -5.83
CA ALA A 213 -5.55 -9.86 -6.55
C ALA A 213 -5.67 -9.40 -8.02
N LEU A 214 -5.61 -8.09 -8.27
CA LEU A 214 -5.59 -7.54 -9.64
C LEU A 214 -4.38 -8.03 -10.45
N GLN A 215 -3.19 -8.11 -9.83
CA GLN A 215 -1.99 -8.69 -10.47
C GLN A 215 -2.17 -10.17 -10.84
N ARG A 216 -3.11 -10.88 -10.20
CA ARG A 216 -3.45 -12.28 -10.51
C ARG A 216 -4.66 -12.42 -11.43
N ARG A 217 -5.06 -11.32 -12.09
CA ARG A 217 -6.23 -11.25 -12.96
C ARG A 217 -7.53 -11.64 -12.27
N ARG A 218 -7.61 -11.42 -10.96
CA ARG A 218 -8.82 -11.61 -10.17
C ARG A 218 -9.48 -10.29 -9.90
N ARG A 219 -10.80 -10.32 -9.87
CA ARG A 219 -11.64 -9.19 -9.52
C ARG A 219 -11.38 -8.83 -8.06
N ALA A 220 -11.30 -7.54 -7.77
CA ALA A 220 -10.99 -7.05 -6.45
C ALA A 220 -11.87 -5.84 -6.11
N ILE A 221 -12.42 -5.81 -4.90
CA ILE A 221 -13.08 -4.66 -4.29
C ILE A 221 -12.30 -4.33 -3.02
N ILE A 222 -11.72 -3.13 -2.97
CA ILE A 222 -10.99 -2.68 -1.80
C ILE A 222 -11.93 -1.87 -0.90
N VAL A 223 -12.01 -2.22 0.37
CA VAL A 223 -12.76 -1.44 1.36
C VAL A 223 -11.89 -0.30 1.86
N ALA A 224 -12.30 0.94 1.57
CA ALA A 224 -11.59 2.13 2.00
C ALA A 224 -11.85 2.43 3.48
N ILE A 225 -10.86 2.15 4.32
CA ILE A 225 -10.90 2.40 5.77
C ILE A 225 -10.05 3.60 6.19
N ASP A 226 -9.13 4.03 5.32
CA ASP A 226 -8.23 5.14 5.58
C ASP A 226 -7.90 5.88 4.28
N TYR A 227 -7.17 6.99 4.43
CA TYR A 227 -6.83 7.84 3.29
C TYR A 227 -5.93 7.16 2.26
N ARG A 228 -5.19 6.09 2.58
CA ARG A 228 -4.28 5.46 1.61
C ARG A 228 -5.06 4.90 0.44
N ALA A 229 -6.13 4.17 0.74
CA ALA A 229 -7.02 3.62 -0.27
C ALA A 229 -7.71 4.74 -1.04
N ARG A 230 -8.19 5.78 -0.36
CA ARG A 230 -8.89 6.92 -0.98
C ARG A 230 -8.00 7.74 -1.91
N GLU A 231 -6.78 8.08 -1.50
CA GLU A 231 -5.86 8.86 -2.33
C GLU A 231 -5.40 8.04 -3.55
N MET A 232 -5.08 6.76 -3.38
CA MET A 232 -4.76 5.91 -4.53
C MET A 232 -6.00 5.64 -5.41
N GLY A 233 -7.20 5.60 -4.84
CA GLY A 233 -8.45 5.49 -5.59
C GLY A 233 -8.70 6.66 -6.53
N LYS A 234 -8.45 7.90 -6.04
CA LYS A 234 -8.58 9.13 -6.83
C LYS A 234 -7.63 9.13 -8.03
N ASP A 235 -6.39 8.68 -7.82
CA ASP A 235 -5.35 8.74 -8.84
C ASP A 235 -5.43 7.58 -9.84
N TYR A 236 -5.85 6.39 -9.39
CA TYR A 236 -5.70 5.15 -10.17
C TYR A 236 -6.99 4.38 -10.47
N SER A 237 -8.15 4.92 -10.13
CA SER A 237 -9.46 4.27 -10.37
C SER A 237 -9.54 2.84 -9.83
N LEU A 238 -8.90 2.59 -8.68
CA LEU A 238 -9.02 1.30 -7.99
C LEU A 238 -10.49 1.03 -7.63
N PRO A 239 -11.00 -0.21 -7.81
CA PRO A 239 -12.37 -0.52 -7.41
C PRO A 239 -12.48 -0.47 -5.89
N LEU A 240 -13.23 0.51 -5.39
CA LEU A 240 -13.34 0.83 -3.97
C LEU A 240 -14.79 0.88 -3.52
N VAL A 241 -15.00 0.51 -2.27
CA VAL A 241 -16.23 0.82 -1.51
C VAL A 241 -15.83 1.50 -0.21
N GLU A 242 -16.50 2.59 0.17
CA GLU A 242 -16.27 3.23 1.46
C GLU A 242 -16.78 2.35 2.59
N ARG A 243 -16.04 2.26 3.70
CA ARG A 243 -16.45 1.42 4.85
C ARG A 243 -17.86 1.77 5.34
N ASP A 244 -18.21 3.05 5.29
CA ASP A 244 -19.51 3.52 5.74
C ASP A 244 -20.66 3.11 4.81
N SER A 245 -20.36 2.84 3.54
CA SER A 245 -21.33 2.44 2.52
C SER A 245 -21.40 0.92 2.28
N ILE A 246 -20.72 0.09 3.08
CA ILE A 246 -20.74 -1.37 2.90
C ILE A 246 -22.17 -1.94 2.87
N GLU A 247 -23.04 -1.46 3.77
CA GLU A 247 -24.40 -1.97 3.90
C GLU A 247 -25.30 -1.59 2.72
N THR A 248 -24.96 -0.52 1.98
CA THR A 248 -25.77 -0.01 0.87
C THR A 248 -25.20 -0.41 -0.49
N ASP A 249 -23.87 -0.38 -0.66
CA ASP A 249 -23.24 -0.38 -1.97
C ASP A 249 -22.49 -1.68 -2.27
N LEU A 250 -22.05 -2.43 -1.24
CA LEU A 250 -21.16 -3.58 -1.46
C LEU A 250 -21.87 -4.72 -2.19
N ALA A 251 -23.14 -4.99 -1.90
CA ALA A 251 -23.89 -6.07 -2.55
C ALA A 251 -24.04 -5.82 -4.05
N ASP A 252 -24.48 -4.61 -4.41
CA ASP A 252 -24.62 -4.18 -5.81
C ASP A 252 -23.28 -4.20 -6.53
N LEU A 253 -22.21 -3.72 -5.88
CA LEU A 253 -20.88 -3.80 -6.44
C LEU A 253 -20.48 -5.27 -6.63
N VAL A 254 -20.63 -6.15 -5.65
CA VAL A 254 -20.33 -7.58 -5.74
C VAL A 254 -21.07 -8.29 -6.89
N GLU A 255 -22.31 -7.92 -7.21
CA GLU A 255 -23.05 -8.53 -8.32
C GLU A 255 -22.81 -7.85 -9.68
N SER A 256 -22.35 -6.61 -9.68
CA SER A 256 -22.10 -5.87 -10.92
C SER A 256 -20.94 -6.44 -11.75
N SER A 257 -21.04 -6.26 -13.07
CA SER A 257 -19.96 -6.58 -14.01
C SER A 257 -19.27 -5.31 -14.48
N TRP A 258 -17.93 -5.24 -14.38
CA TRP A 258 -17.15 -4.10 -14.86
C TRP A 258 -15.84 -4.50 -15.53
N ALA A 259 -15.33 -3.61 -16.38
CA ALA A 259 -13.96 -3.70 -16.86
C ALA A 259 -13.01 -3.07 -15.84
N THR A 260 -11.95 -3.78 -15.44
CA THR A 260 -10.92 -3.18 -14.57
C THR A 260 -10.02 -2.29 -15.42
N ARG A 261 -9.74 -1.07 -14.95
CA ARG A 261 -8.79 -0.12 -15.58
C ARG A 261 -8.04 0.64 -14.50
N ILE A 262 -6.73 0.77 -14.65
CA ILE A 262 -5.88 1.64 -13.82
C ILE A 262 -5.64 2.92 -14.62
N HIS A 263 -6.42 3.96 -14.34
CA HIS A 263 -6.23 5.27 -14.97
C HIS A 263 -5.07 6.03 -14.31
N GLY A 264 -4.53 7.08 -14.96
CA GLY A 264 -3.54 7.97 -14.33
C GLY A 264 -2.12 7.41 -14.15
N LEU A 265 -1.87 6.12 -14.38
CA LEU A 265 -0.53 5.54 -14.34
C LEU A 265 0.23 5.84 -15.65
N ASP A 266 1.22 6.73 -15.58
CA ASP A 266 2.04 7.12 -16.72
C ASP A 266 3.30 6.24 -16.83
N PHE A 267 3.27 5.27 -17.74
CA PHE A 267 4.38 4.35 -18.00
C PHE A 267 5.62 5.07 -18.57
N ASN A 268 5.45 6.12 -19.35
CA ASN A 268 6.58 6.88 -19.87
C ASN A 268 7.28 7.65 -18.74
N LEU A 269 6.50 8.18 -17.79
CA LEU A 269 7.03 8.83 -16.59
C LEU A 269 7.77 7.84 -15.68
N ILE A 270 7.27 6.61 -15.55
CA ILE A 270 7.94 5.52 -14.82
C ILE A 270 9.29 5.19 -15.48
N GLU A 271 9.32 5.01 -16.79
CA GLU A 271 10.57 4.70 -17.51
C GLU A 271 11.56 5.88 -17.46
N THR A 272 11.07 7.12 -17.62
CA THR A 272 11.89 8.32 -17.46
C THR A 272 12.47 8.41 -16.05
N TRP A 273 11.70 8.04 -15.02
CA TRP A 273 12.19 8.03 -13.65
C TRP A 273 13.30 6.99 -13.45
N LYS A 274 13.15 5.78 -14.02
CA LYS A 274 14.13 4.69 -13.97
C LYS A 274 15.43 5.05 -14.70
N ALA A 275 15.33 5.75 -15.83
CA ALA A 275 16.47 6.16 -16.64
C ALA A 275 17.47 7.06 -15.89
N GLN A 276 17.02 7.80 -14.85
CA GLN A 276 17.92 8.57 -13.97
C GLN A 276 19.00 7.71 -13.27
N PHE A 277 18.82 6.39 -13.24
CA PHE A 277 19.69 5.45 -12.54
C PHE A 277 20.32 4.43 -13.48
N GLY A 278 20.28 4.64 -14.81
CA GLY A 278 20.82 3.71 -15.80
C GLY A 278 20.08 2.38 -15.89
N VAL A 279 18.81 2.34 -15.46
CA VAL A 279 17.97 1.14 -15.57
C VAL A 279 17.18 1.20 -16.87
N GLY A 280 17.46 0.29 -17.81
CA GLY A 280 16.78 0.21 -19.11
C GLY A 280 17.60 0.74 -20.31
N GLU A 281 18.88 1.03 -20.11
CA GLU A 281 19.90 1.03 -21.19
C GLU A 281 20.34 -0.39 -21.55
#